data_AF-A0A520A6X1-F1
#
_entry.id   AF-A0A520A6X1-F1
#
_cell.length_a   1.000
_cell.length_b   1.000
_cell.length_c   1.000
_cell.angle_alpha   90.00
_cell.angle_beta   90.00
_cell.angle_gamma   90.00
#
_symmetry.space_group_name_H-M   'P 1'
#
loop_
_entity.id
_entity.type
_entity.pdbx_description
1 polymer ?
#
loop_
_entity_poly.entity_id
_entity_poly.type
_entity_poly.pdbx_seq_one_letter_code
_entity_poly.pdbx_strand_id
1 'polypeptide(L)'
;MLSDKIRDATKPAHLSLEKIVVQQLKSIKSNEDYAAFLTKFYTYFSQVEKAIAPYITAQLLPDHSERRNSSFLKNDIEVLGSNVANVKEVEVPAISNAVSALGALYVMEGSIM
;
A
#
# COMPACT_ATOMS: atom_id res chain seq x y z
N MET A 1 17.65 -9.31 12.96
CA MET A 1 17.48 -7.84 13.03
C MET A 1 16.02 -7.52 13.36
N LEU A 2 15.64 -6.25 13.63
CA LEU A 2 14.23 -5.91 13.89
C LEU A 2 13.33 -6.24 12.69
N SER A 3 13.81 -5.95 11.48
CA SER A 3 13.15 -6.30 10.21
C SER A 3 12.82 -7.80 10.11
N ASP A 4 13.73 -8.70 10.48
CA ASP A 4 13.45 -10.14 10.49
C ASP A 4 12.31 -10.51 11.44
N LYS A 5 12.27 -9.90 12.63
CA LYS A 5 11.21 -10.16 13.60
C LYS A 5 9.85 -9.70 13.08
N ILE A 6 9.78 -8.54 12.42
CA ILE A 6 8.55 -8.03 11.82
C ILE A 6 8.12 -8.96 10.67
N ARG A 7 9.04 -9.30 9.75
CA ARG A 7 8.78 -10.26 8.65
C ARG A 7 8.18 -11.56 9.16
N ASP A 8 8.82 -12.17 10.16
CA ASP A 8 8.42 -13.47 10.68
C ASP A 8 7.06 -13.38 11.39
N ALA A 9 6.79 -12.28 12.11
CA ALA A 9 5.51 -12.02 12.74
C ALA A 9 4.38 -11.74 11.74
N THR A 10 4.67 -11.09 10.60
CA THR A 10 3.67 -10.77 9.57
C THR A 10 3.48 -11.88 8.53
N LYS A 11 4.32 -12.93 8.54
CA LYS A 11 4.31 -14.01 7.56
C LYS A 11 2.93 -14.68 7.37
N PRO A 12 2.16 -15.03 8.41
CA PRO A 12 0.85 -15.66 8.22
C PRO A 12 -0.15 -14.76 7.48
N ALA A 13 -0.16 -13.46 7.79
CA ALA A 13 -1.01 -12.48 7.13
C ALA A 13 -0.57 -12.25 5.68
N HIS A 14 0.74 -12.15 5.44
CA HIS A 14 1.31 -12.03 4.09
C HIS A 14 0.91 -13.21 3.20
N LEU A 15 1.11 -14.44 3.64
CA LEU A 15 0.76 -15.65 2.85
C LEU A 15 -0.75 -15.72 2.55
N SER A 16 -1.58 -15.29 3.50
CA SER A 16 -3.04 -15.25 3.30
C SER A 16 -3.43 -14.21 2.25
N LEU A 17 -2.83 -13.02 2.31
CA LEU A 17 -3.04 -11.97 1.32
C LEU A 17 -2.53 -12.38 -0.06
N GLU A 18 -1.34 -12.97 -0.14
CA GLU A 18 -0.70 -13.42 -1.38
C GLU A 18 -1.62 -14.36 -2.17
N LYS A 19 -2.27 -15.32 -1.49
CA LYS A 19 -3.24 -16.22 -2.13
C LYS A 19 -4.38 -15.45 -2.81
N ILE A 20 -4.94 -14.43 -2.13
CA ILE A 20 -6.02 -13.60 -2.65
C ILE A 20 -5.53 -12.79 -3.86
N VAL A 21 -4.35 -12.19 -3.74
CA VAL A 21 -3.73 -11.37 -4.80
C VAL A 21 -3.45 -12.22 -6.04
N VAL A 22 -2.83 -13.39 -5.90
CA VAL A 22 -2.52 -14.30 -7.01
C VAL A 22 -3.80 -14.76 -7.73
N GLN A 23 -4.89 -15.02 -6.99
CA GLN A 23 -6.17 -15.37 -7.60
C GLN A 23 -6.74 -14.23 -8.44
N GLN A 24 -6.68 -13.00 -7.94
CA GLN A 24 -7.15 -11.82 -8.69
C GLN A 24 -6.27 -11.53 -9.91
N LEU A 25 -4.95 -11.68 -9.80
CA LEU A 25 -4.05 -11.52 -10.94
C LEU A 25 -4.38 -12.51 -12.07
N LYS A 26 -4.67 -13.78 -11.74
CA LYS A 26 -5.05 -14.80 -12.73
C LYS A 26 -6.38 -14.51 -13.44
N SER A 27 -7.28 -13.77 -12.80
CA SER A 27 -8.57 -13.41 -13.38
C SER A 27 -8.53 -12.22 -14.35
N ILE A 28 -7.43 -11.46 -14.40
CA ILE A 28 -7.29 -10.32 -15.31
C ILE A 28 -7.31 -10.80 -16.77
N LYS A 29 -8.14 -10.15 -17.60
CA LYS A 29 -8.25 -10.40 -19.06
C LYS A 29 -8.19 -9.11 -19.88
N SER A 30 -8.26 -7.94 -19.28
CA SER A 30 -8.22 -6.66 -19.98
C SER A 30 -7.50 -5.55 -19.18
N ASN A 31 -7.32 -4.39 -19.83
CA ASN A 31 -6.80 -3.19 -19.16
C ASN A 31 -7.75 -2.70 -18.07
N GLU A 32 -9.05 -2.81 -18.28
CA GLU A 32 -10.08 -2.46 -17.30
C GLU A 32 -9.99 -3.37 -16.07
N ASP A 33 -9.81 -4.67 -16.26
CA ASP A 33 -9.59 -5.61 -15.15
C ASP A 33 -8.32 -5.26 -14.36
N TYR A 34 -7.24 -4.91 -15.06
CA TYR A 34 -5.99 -4.54 -14.41
C TYR A 34 -6.11 -3.20 -13.67
N ALA A 35 -6.74 -2.20 -14.27
CA ALA A 35 -7.01 -0.93 -13.62
C ALA A 35 -7.89 -1.10 -12.37
N ALA A 36 -8.90 -1.97 -12.43
CA ALA A 36 -9.74 -2.31 -11.27
C ALA A 36 -8.94 -3.01 -10.16
N PHE A 37 -7.98 -3.88 -10.53
CA PHE A 37 -7.04 -4.49 -9.59
C PHE A 37 -6.13 -3.44 -8.93
N LEU A 38 -5.49 -2.57 -9.71
CA LEU A 38 -4.62 -1.49 -9.20
C LEU A 38 -5.40 -0.52 -8.31
N THR A 39 -6.67 -0.23 -8.64
CA THR A 39 -7.54 0.65 -7.87
C THR A 39 -7.71 0.15 -6.43
N LYS A 40 -7.70 -1.16 -6.18
CA LYS A 40 -7.77 -1.72 -4.81
C LYS A 40 -6.55 -1.33 -3.98
N PHE A 41 -5.35 -1.47 -4.55
CA PHE A 41 -4.10 -1.06 -3.90
C PHE A 41 -4.03 0.45 -3.72
N TYR A 42 -4.39 1.22 -4.75
CA TYR A 42 -4.43 2.68 -4.66
C TYR A 42 -5.37 3.14 -3.55
N THR A 43 -6.58 2.57 -3.47
CA THR A 43 -7.58 2.92 -2.45
C THR A 43 -7.03 2.72 -1.04
N TYR A 44 -6.40 1.57 -0.77
CA TYR A 44 -5.85 1.27 0.54
C TYR A 44 -4.60 2.10 0.85
N PHE A 45 -3.59 2.09 -0.02
CA PHE A 45 -2.31 2.78 0.24
C PHE A 45 -2.47 4.28 0.35
N SER A 46 -3.29 4.93 -0.50
CA SER A 46 -3.50 6.38 -0.38
C SER A 46 -4.16 6.79 0.94
N GLN A 47 -4.95 5.92 1.56
CA GLN A 47 -5.57 6.17 2.86
C GLN A 47 -4.62 5.87 4.02
N VAL A 48 -3.81 4.81 3.93
CA VAL A 48 -2.76 4.54 4.92
C VAL A 48 -1.70 5.64 4.90
N GLU A 49 -1.28 6.12 3.73
CA GLU A 49 -0.37 7.26 3.57
C GLU A 49 -0.87 8.51 4.29
N LYS A 50 -2.17 8.83 4.15
CA LYS A 50 -2.80 9.94 4.89
C LYS A 50 -2.76 9.71 6.40
N ALA A 51 -3.01 8.47 6.85
CA ALA A 51 -3.03 8.13 8.27
C ALA A 51 -1.63 8.22 8.92
N ILE A 52 -0.57 7.86 8.19
CA ILE A 52 0.81 7.92 8.71
C ILE A 52 1.46 9.30 8.59
N ALA A 53 0.99 10.15 7.67
CA ALA A 53 1.59 11.45 7.36
C ALA A 53 1.89 12.35 8.58
N PRO A 54 1.04 12.43 9.62
CA PRO A 54 1.32 13.24 10.80
C PRO A 54 2.53 12.77 11.63
N TYR A 55 2.98 11.52 11.45
CA TYR A 55 3.98 10.87 12.28
C TYR A 55 5.32 10.63 11.59
N ILE A 56 5.37 10.69 10.25
CA ILE A 56 6.59 10.48 9.47
C ILE A 56 7.18 11.82 9.06
N THR A 57 8.14 12.30 9.87
CA THR A 57 8.85 13.57 9.63
C THR A 57 10.21 13.34 8.99
N ALA A 58 10.78 14.38 8.36
CA ALA A 58 12.14 14.32 7.80
C ALA A 58 13.22 14.06 8.85
N GLN A 59 12.97 14.35 10.13
CA GLN A 59 13.89 14.00 11.21
C GLN A 59 13.85 12.51 11.54
N LEU A 60 12.67 11.88 11.42
CA LEU A 60 12.49 10.45 11.68
C LEU A 60 12.92 9.60 10.49
N LEU A 61 12.58 10.04 9.27
CA LEU A 61 12.86 9.34 8.02
C LEU A 61 13.24 10.35 6.92
N PRO A 62 14.53 10.74 6.84
CA PRO A 62 14.98 11.83 5.97
C PRO A 62 14.70 11.62 4.48
N ASP A 63 14.72 10.38 4.02
CA ASP A 63 14.54 9.99 2.63
C ASP A 63 13.06 9.72 2.26
N HIS A 64 12.12 9.93 3.18
CA HIS A 64 10.70 9.59 2.95
C HIS A 64 10.11 10.23 1.68
N SER A 65 10.48 11.47 1.35
CA SER A 65 10.01 12.16 0.14
C SER A 65 10.51 11.57 -1.17
N GLU A 66 11.58 10.78 -1.13
CA GLU A 66 12.18 10.15 -2.32
C GLU A 66 11.61 8.75 -2.58
N ARG A 67 10.85 8.21 -1.62
CA ARG A 67 10.28 6.87 -1.71
C ARG A 67 9.03 6.82 -2.59
N ARG A 68 8.77 5.64 -3.14
CA ARG A 68 7.60 5.39 -3.98
C ARG A 68 6.33 5.48 -3.11
N ASN A 69 5.25 6.03 -3.67
CA ASN A 69 3.97 6.17 -2.99
C ASN A 69 2.79 5.86 -3.95
N SER A 70 1.56 5.99 -3.44
CA SER A 70 0.32 5.68 -4.16
C SER A 70 0.10 6.50 -5.43
N SER A 71 0.82 7.62 -5.64
CA SER A 71 0.72 8.40 -6.87
C SER A 71 1.18 7.62 -8.11
N PHE A 72 2.09 6.65 -7.96
CA PHE A 72 2.51 5.79 -9.07
C PHE A 72 1.35 4.90 -9.53
N LEU A 73 0.59 4.32 -8.59
CA LEU A 73 -0.60 3.54 -8.92
C LEU A 73 -1.67 4.41 -9.59
N LYS A 74 -1.86 5.64 -9.11
CA LYS A 74 -2.77 6.60 -9.74
C LYS A 74 -2.39 6.82 -11.21
N ASN A 75 -1.12 7.09 -11.50
CA ASN A 75 -0.65 7.32 -12.86
C ASN A 75 -0.86 6.08 -13.73
N ASP A 76 -0.57 4.88 -13.22
CA ASP A 76 -0.79 3.62 -13.95
C ASP A 76 -2.28 3.41 -14.28
N ILE A 77 -3.18 3.68 -13.33
CA ILE A 77 -4.64 3.60 -13.53
C ILE A 77 -5.11 4.58 -14.61
N GLU A 78 -4.57 5.80 -14.61
CA GLU A 78 -4.91 6.83 -15.60
C GLU A 78 -4.41 6.47 -17.01
N VAL A 79 -3.21 5.90 -17.13
CA VAL A 79 -2.66 5.40 -18.40
C VAL A 79 -3.51 4.25 -18.97
N LEU A 80 -4.11 3.42 -18.11
CA LEU A 80 -5.02 2.35 -18.51
C LEU A 80 -6.42 2.85 -18.90
N GLY A 81 -6.66 4.17 -18.89
CA GLY A 81 -7.95 4.77 -19.29
C GLY A 81 -9.00 4.80 -18.16
N SER A 82 -8.61 4.52 -16.92
CA SER A 82 -9.47 4.61 -15.73
C SER A 82 -9.17 5.86 -14.91
N ASN A 83 -9.90 6.10 -13.82
CA ASN A 83 -9.63 7.21 -12.91
C ASN A 83 -9.86 6.82 -11.45
N VAL A 84 -9.32 7.64 -10.55
CA VAL A 84 -9.37 7.43 -9.09
C VAL A 84 -10.25 8.47 -8.36
N ALA A 85 -11.11 9.19 -9.07
CA ALA A 85 -11.86 10.31 -8.50
C ALA A 85 -12.82 9.88 -7.37
N ASN A 86 -13.32 8.64 -7.42
CA ASN A 86 -14.38 8.13 -6.54
C ASN A 86 -13.92 6.89 -5.75
N VAL A 87 -12.71 6.93 -5.19
CA VAL A 87 -12.28 5.87 -4.26
C VAL A 87 -13.13 5.87 -3.00
N LYS A 88 -13.59 4.68 -2.62
CA LYS A 88 -14.37 4.48 -1.40
C LYS A 88 -13.46 4.59 -0.17
N GLU A 89 -14.00 5.13 0.91
CA GLU A 89 -13.35 5.01 2.22
C GLU A 89 -13.25 3.54 2.60
N VAL A 90 -12.09 3.16 3.11
CA VAL A 90 -11.84 1.82 3.63
C VAL A 90 -11.29 1.91 5.03
N GLU A 91 -11.46 0.83 5.78
CA GLU A 91 -10.83 0.71 7.08
C GLU A 91 -9.30 0.66 6.91
N VAL A 92 -8.61 1.53 7.63
CA VAL A 92 -7.14 1.55 7.73
C VAL A 92 -6.74 1.22 9.16
N PRO A 93 -5.51 0.70 9.39
CA PRO A 93 -5.03 0.43 10.73
C PRO A 93 -5.06 1.68 11.61
N ALA A 94 -5.34 1.51 12.90
CA ALA A 94 -5.25 2.61 13.86
C ALA A 94 -3.80 3.07 14.02
N ILE A 95 -3.48 4.27 13.51
CA ILE A 95 -2.17 4.91 13.66
C ILE A 95 -2.29 5.98 14.75
N SER A 96 -1.60 5.77 15.87
CA SER A 96 -1.67 6.68 17.03
C SER A 96 -0.32 7.29 17.40
N ASN A 97 0.78 6.78 16.82
CA ASN A 97 2.14 7.23 17.10
C ASN A 97 3.12 6.84 15.99
N ALA A 98 4.34 7.36 16.08
CA ALA A 98 5.43 7.10 15.13
C ALA A 98 5.79 5.61 14.98
N VAL A 99 5.69 4.81 16.05
CA VAL A 99 6.01 3.37 15.97
C VAL A 99 4.96 2.63 15.14
N SER A 100 3.66 2.90 15.37
CA SER A 100 2.59 2.34 14.54
C SER A 100 2.68 2.79 13.08
N ALA A 101 3.07 4.05 12.84
CA ALA A 101 3.27 4.59 11.50
C ALA A 101 4.43 3.89 10.77
N LEU A 102 5.56 3.68 11.45
CA LEU A 102 6.70 2.94 10.90
C LEU A 102 6.36 1.47 10.63
N GLY A 103 5.51 0.85 11.47
CA GLY A 103 5.01 -0.50 11.24
C GLY A 103 4.15 -0.60 9.97
N ALA A 104 3.25 0.35 9.76
CA ALA A 104 2.47 0.43 8.53
C ALA A 104 3.36 0.70 7.30
N LEU A 105 4.32 1.60 7.43
CA LEU A 105 5.28 1.92 6.36
C LEU A 105 6.14 0.70 5.99
N TYR A 106 6.57 -0.10 6.96
CA TYR A 106 7.30 -1.36 6.70
C TYR A 106 6.51 -2.29 5.76
N VAL A 107 5.21 -2.44 5.99
CA VAL A 107 4.35 -3.29 5.16
C VAL A 107 4.17 -2.69 3.76
N MET A 108 3.93 -1.36 3.67
CA MET A 108 3.76 -0.69 2.38
C MET A 108 5.03 -0.75 1.53
N GLU A 109 6.18 -0.40 2.08
CA GLU A 109 7.47 -0.48 1.37
C GLU A 109 7.82 -1.93 1.00
N GLY A 110 7.56 -2.88 1.91
CA GLY A 110 7.75 -4.30 1.65
C GLY A 110 6.85 -4.87 0.56
N SER A 111 5.73 -4.22 0.22
CA SER A 111 4.83 -4.65 -0.85
C SER A 111 5.28 -4.23 -2.26
N ILE A 112 6.29 -3.36 -2.33
CA ILE A 112 6.83 -2.81 -3.58
C ILE A 112 8.07 -3.60 -4.05
N MET A 113 8.78 -4.25 -3.13
CA MET A 113 9.99 -5.04 -3.37
C MET A 113 9.67 -6.50 -3.70
#